data_AF-A0A288GW16-F1
#
_entry.id   AF-A0A288GW16-F1
#
_cell.length_a   1.000
_cell.length_b   1.000
_cell.length_c   1.000
_cell.angle_alpha   90.00
_cell.angle_beta   90.00
_cell.angle_gamma   90.00
#
_symmetry.space_group_name_H-M   'P 1'
#
loop_
_entity.id
_entity.type
_entity.pdbx_description
1 polymer ?
#
loop_
_entity_poly.entity_id
_entity_poly.type
_entity_poly.pdbx_seq_one_letter_code
_entity_poly.pdbx_strand_id
1 'polypeptide(L)'
;MLLLIHKPSGITSHDAISAVKKYLRQPARDALTEQEKSAGIKPPKIKIGHAGTLDPLASGLMIAATDKDTKLLHSLTGSDKTYETTIDFSQRSDTRDLDYRKLLEPIDPSMYEDIPPLSQIEEILDTLIGTPSLPLTPFSAKKFEGKKLYEYAREGKPIFLTIPMTIYGYKVLDYQFPLLKLKLHVGSGTYIRSIGHWLGTQIGGDAILISLKRISIGDHSLDFFEQKTIHIAQWDDKKIEYVILGDII
;
A
#
# COMPACT_ATOMS: atom_id res chain seq x y z
N MET A 1 -3.59 8.32 21.10
CA MET A 1 -4.70 7.66 20.41
C MET A 1 -4.17 6.86 19.24
N LEU A 2 -4.65 5.63 19.07
CA LEU A 2 -4.45 4.80 17.88
C LEU A 2 -5.64 5.00 16.93
N LEU A 3 -5.38 5.04 15.62
CA LEU A 3 -6.34 5.37 14.58
C LEU A 3 -6.25 4.33 13.47
N LEU A 4 -7.36 3.67 13.15
CA LEU A 4 -7.47 2.87 11.94
C LEU A 4 -8.01 3.77 10.83
N ILE A 5 -7.31 3.80 9.69
CA ILE A 5 -7.61 4.67 8.55
C ILE A 5 -7.81 3.78 7.32
N HIS A 6 -8.95 3.89 6.66
CA HIS A 6 -9.10 3.39 5.29
C HIS A 6 -8.54 4.44 4.33
N LYS A 7 -7.33 4.21 3.80
CA LYS A 7 -6.74 5.08 2.78
C LYS A 7 -7.40 4.80 1.43
N PRO A 8 -7.95 5.79 0.71
CA PRO A 8 -8.36 5.58 -0.68
C PRO A 8 -7.15 5.37 -1.60
N SER A 9 -7.39 4.79 -2.77
CA SER A 9 -6.42 4.80 -3.87
C SER A 9 -6.23 6.23 -4.41
N GLY A 10 -5.05 6.52 -4.96
CA GLY A 10 -4.71 7.78 -5.62
C GLY A 10 -3.94 8.79 -4.76
N ILE A 11 -3.95 8.64 -3.43
CA ILE A 11 -3.23 9.53 -2.49
C ILE A 11 -2.04 8.83 -1.84
N THR A 12 -1.03 9.59 -1.43
CA THR A 12 0.07 9.00 -0.64
C THR A 12 -0.35 8.73 0.81
N SER A 13 0.41 7.88 1.51
CA SER A 13 0.24 7.71 2.96
C SER A 13 0.46 9.03 3.74
N HIS A 14 1.36 9.90 3.24
CA HIS A 14 1.61 11.21 3.83
C HIS A 14 0.40 12.15 3.71
N ASP A 15 -0.29 12.13 2.58
CA ASP A 15 -1.49 12.95 2.35
C ASP A 15 -2.61 12.54 3.31
N ALA A 16 -2.83 11.24 3.47
CA ALA A 16 -3.79 10.70 4.44
C ALA A 16 -3.45 11.15 5.88
N ILE A 17 -2.18 11.05 6.30
CA ILE A 17 -1.75 11.51 7.63
C ILE A 17 -1.90 13.03 7.78
N SER A 18 -1.66 13.80 6.72
CA SER A 18 -1.83 15.25 6.73
C SER A 18 -3.30 15.64 6.89
N ALA A 19 -4.22 14.93 6.21
CA ALA A 19 -5.67 15.12 6.35
C ALA A 19 -6.14 14.82 7.77
N VAL A 20 -5.74 13.67 8.33
CA VAL A 20 -6.06 13.29 9.72
C VAL A 20 -5.51 14.32 10.71
N LYS A 21 -4.25 14.75 10.53
CA LYS A 21 -3.65 15.78 11.38
C LYS A 21 -4.39 17.11 11.32
N LYS A 22 -4.91 17.51 10.15
CA LYS A 22 -5.71 18.73 10.00
C LYS A 22 -7.02 18.61 10.79
N TYR A 23 -7.71 17.48 10.65
CA TYR A 23 -8.96 17.21 11.36
C TYR A 23 -8.80 17.20 12.88
N LEU A 24 -7.81 16.49 13.40
CA LEU A 24 -7.57 16.43 14.85
C LEU A 24 -7.22 17.79 15.46
N ARG A 25 -6.71 18.73 14.65
CA ARG A 25 -6.39 20.10 15.09
C ARG A 25 -7.55 21.07 14.90
N GLN A 26 -8.64 20.66 14.26
CA GLN A 26 -9.76 21.53 13.93
C GLN A 26 -10.46 22.07 15.18
N PRO A 27 -10.80 21.28 16.23
CA PRO A 27 -11.43 21.81 17.42
C PRO A 27 -10.57 22.88 18.13
N ALA A 28 -9.26 22.64 18.25
CA ALA A 28 -8.33 23.60 18.85
C ALA A 28 -8.13 24.85 17.99
N ARG A 29 -8.33 24.76 16.67
CA ARG A 29 -8.31 25.91 15.76
C ARG A 29 -9.58 26.73 15.89
N ASP A 30 -10.73 26.07 16.01
CA ASP A 30 -12.04 26.72 16.11
C ASP A 30 -12.23 27.41 17.46
N ALA A 31 -11.56 26.92 18.50
CA ALA A 31 -11.52 27.56 19.82
C ALA A 31 -10.69 28.86 19.89
N LEU A 32 -9.90 29.20 18.85
CA LEU A 32 -9.15 30.46 18.81
C LEU A 32 -10.07 31.64 18.48
N THR A 33 -9.90 32.74 19.20
CA THR A 33 -10.55 34.03 18.91
C THR A 33 -9.98 34.69 17.65
N GLU A 34 -10.72 35.63 17.06
CA GLU A 34 -10.23 36.41 15.90
C GLU A 34 -8.98 37.23 16.22
N GLN A 35 -8.87 37.72 17.46
CA GLN A 35 -7.67 38.44 17.93
C GLN A 35 -6.45 37.51 17.95
N GLU A 36 -6.61 36.29 18.46
CA GLU A 36 -5.53 35.29 18.49
C GLU A 36 -5.12 34.85 17.07
N LYS A 37 -6.10 34.63 16.19
CA LYS A 37 -5.86 34.31 14.77
C LYS A 37 -5.08 35.43 14.08
N SER A 38 -5.49 36.68 14.30
CA SER A 38 -4.83 37.88 13.75
C SER A 38 -3.41 38.07 14.31
N ALA A 39 -3.19 37.69 15.57
CA ALA A 39 -1.86 37.66 16.20
C ALA A 39 -0.98 36.48 15.74
N GLY A 40 -1.48 35.62 14.84
CA GLY A 40 -0.73 34.49 14.29
C GLY A 40 -0.62 33.29 15.23
N ILE A 41 -1.42 33.23 16.29
CA ILE A 41 -1.48 32.08 17.20
C ILE A 41 -1.99 30.87 16.41
N LYS A 42 -1.30 29.74 16.57
CA LYS A 42 -1.61 28.49 15.88
C LYS A 42 -2.08 27.44 16.89
N PRO A 43 -3.01 26.55 16.49
CA PRO A 43 -3.40 25.44 17.35
C PRO A 43 -2.17 24.57 17.66
N PRO A 44 -2.15 23.88 18.83
CA PRO A 44 -1.06 23.01 19.22
C PRO A 44 -0.63 22.04 18.12
N LYS A 45 0.66 21.71 18.09
CA LYS A 45 1.17 20.68 17.18
C LYS A 45 0.80 19.32 17.75
N ILE A 46 0.24 18.46 16.89
CA ILE A 46 0.02 17.04 17.20
C ILE A 46 1.14 16.24 16.54
N LYS A 47 1.83 15.39 17.32
CA LYS A 47 2.75 14.40 16.76
C LYS A 47 1.91 13.24 16.25
N ILE A 48 2.14 12.83 15.00
CA ILE A 48 1.43 11.71 14.38
C ILE A 48 2.41 10.91 13.52
N GLY A 49 2.30 9.59 13.57
CA GLY A 49 3.03 8.65 12.71
C GLY A 49 2.09 7.54 12.21
N HIS A 50 2.61 6.66 11.34
CA HIS A 50 1.86 5.52 10.82
C HIS A 50 2.69 4.24 10.78
N ALA A 51 2.01 3.09 10.78
CA ALA A 51 2.61 1.76 10.68
C ALA A 51 2.45 1.22 9.25
N GLY A 52 3.57 1.13 8.53
CA GLY A 52 3.63 0.61 7.17
C GLY A 52 3.06 1.57 6.11
N THR A 53 3.90 2.00 5.18
CA THR A 53 3.51 2.80 4.02
C THR A 53 2.62 1.98 3.08
N LEU A 54 1.58 2.60 2.52
CA LEU A 54 0.88 2.16 1.33
C LEU A 54 1.28 3.01 0.13
N ASP A 55 1.54 2.35 -0.98
CA ASP A 55 1.76 2.99 -2.28
C ASP A 55 0.54 3.83 -2.69
N PRO A 56 0.69 4.85 -3.56
CA PRO A 56 -0.44 5.68 -3.98
C PRO A 56 -1.59 4.90 -4.61
N LEU A 57 -1.29 3.92 -5.48
CA LEU A 57 -2.29 3.03 -6.09
C LEU A 57 -3.04 2.21 -5.03
N ALA A 58 -2.40 1.88 -3.91
CA ALA A 58 -2.98 1.01 -2.92
C ALA A 58 -4.09 1.72 -2.14
N SER A 59 -5.14 0.98 -1.78
CA SER A 59 -6.16 1.38 -0.83
C SER A 59 -6.09 0.52 0.43
N GLY A 60 -6.97 0.76 1.38
CA GLY A 60 -7.17 -0.12 2.53
C GLY A 60 -6.55 0.38 3.83
N LEU A 61 -6.34 -0.55 4.76
CA LEU A 61 -6.01 -0.25 6.16
C LEU A 61 -4.64 0.41 6.30
N MET A 62 -4.61 1.52 7.01
CA MET A 62 -3.41 2.17 7.52
C MET A 62 -3.63 2.47 9.01
N ILE A 63 -2.66 2.12 9.85
CA ILE A 63 -2.74 2.43 11.28
C ILE A 63 -1.89 3.66 11.55
N ALA A 64 -2.46 4.65 12.22
CA ALA A 64 -1.78 5.84 12.68
C ALA A 64 -1.86 5.96 14.21
N ALA A 65 -0.91 6.66 14.81
CA ALA A 65 -0.94 6.92 16.24
C ALA A 65 -0.49 8.35 16.54
N THR A 66 -1.05 8.94 17.59
CA THR A 66 -0.71 10.28 18.05
C THR A 66 0.14 10.26 19.32
N ASP A 67 1.00 11.28 19.45
CA ASP A 67 1.75 11.63 20.65
C ASP A 67 2.40 10.42 21.34
N LYS A 68 2.01 10.12 22.59
CA LYS A 68 2.59 9.04 23.40
C LYS A 68 2.40 7.65 22.78
N ASP A 69 1.36 7.45 21.98
CA ASP A 69 1.02 6.15 21.39
C ASP A 69 1.75 5.88 20.08
N THR A 70 2.52 6.85 19.56
CA THR A 70 3.45 6.63 18.44
C THR A 70 4.47 5.52 18.70
N LYS A 71 4.72 5.18 19.98
CA LYS A 71 5.56 4.04 20.38
C LYS A 71 4.99 2.68 19.96
N LEU A 72 3.67 2.56 19.81
CA LEU A 72 3.00 1.31 19.40
C LEU A 72 3.22 0.99 17.91
N LEU A 73 3.56 1.99 17.10
CA LEU A 73 3.72 1.82 15.65
C LEU A 73 4.87 0.88 15.26
N HIS A 74 5.87 0.73 16.14
CA HIS A 74 7.01 -0.14 15.88
C HIS A 74 6.60 -1.61 15.76
N SER A 75 5.83 -2.13 16.74
CA SER A 75 5.34 -3.51 16.71
C SER A 75 4.40 -3.74 15.53
N LEU A 76 3.46 -2.82 15.31
CA LEU A 76 2.49 -2.89 14.20
C LEU A 76 3.14 -2.86 12.82
N THR A 77 4.27 -2.17 12.66
CA THR A 77 5.02 -2.17 11.40
C THR A 77 5.56 -3.57 11.10
N GLY A 78 6.01 -4.29 12.13
CA GLY A 78 6.54 -5.65 12.05
C GLY A 78 5.49 -6.76 11.90
N SER A 79 4.21 -6.47 12.15
CA SER A 79 3.12 -7.44 11.98
C SER A 79 2.98 -7.91 10.54
N ASP A 80 2.46 -9.12 10.39
CA ASP A 80 1.94 -9.68 9.15
C ASP A 80 0.77 -8.84 8.61
N LYS A 81 0.51 -9.00 7.32
CA LYS A 81 -0.45 -8.18 6.57
C LYS A 81 -1.19 -9.03 5.56
N THR A 82 -2.47 -8.73 5.37
CA THR A 82 -3.28 -9.35 4.32
C THR A 82 -3.62 -8.32 3.26
N TYR A 83 -3.46 -8.69 1.99
CA TYR A 83 -3.77 -7.86 0.83
C TYR A 83 -4.71 -8.58 -0.11
N GLU A 84 -5.57 -7.82 -0.78
CA GLU A 84 -6.25 -8.22 -2.00
C GLU A 84 -5.66 -7.43 -3.16
N THR A 85 -5.38 -8.09 -4.27
CA THR A 85 -4.69 -7.48 -5.41
C THR A 85 -5.21 -8.05 -6.71
N THR A 86 -5.10 -7.25 -7.78
CA THR A 86 -5.33 -7.72 -9.16
C THR A 86 -4.03 -7.54 -9.93
N ILE A 87 -3.55 -8.63 -10.50
CA ILE A 87 -2.37 -8.70 -11.35
C ILE A 87 -2.86 -8.75 -12.80
N ASP A 88 -2.23 -7.95 -13.67
CA ASP A 88 -2.48 -7.91 -15.10
C ASP A 88 -1.23 -8.36 -15.86
N PHE A 89 -1.35 -9.50 -16.54
CA PHE A 89 -0.28 -10.10 -17.35
C PHE A 89 -0.15 -9.49 -18.75
N SER A 90 -1.02 -8.54 -19.12
CA SER A 90 -0.99 -7.91 -20.46
C SER A 90 -0.17 -6.63 -20.52
N GLN A 91 0.47 -6.23 -19.42
CA GLN A 91 1.18 -4.96 -19.31
C GLN A 91 2.49 -5.10 -18.53
N ARG A 92 3.46 -4.28 -18.90
CA ARG A 92 4.73 -4.09 -18.16
C ARG A 92 4.95 -2.63 -17.80
N SER A 93 5.57 -2.39 -16.65
CA SER A 93 5.94 -1.06 -16.18
C SER A 93 7.18 -1.10 -15.29
N ASP A 94 7.97 -0.02 -15.32
CA ASP A 94 9.17 0.18 -14.48
C ASP A 94 8.86 0.17 -12.98
N THR A 95 7.64 0.58 -12.62
CA THR A 95 7.14 0.62 -11.24
C THR A 95 6.51 -0.67 -10.75
N ARG A 96 6.16 -1.56 -11.70
CA ARG A 96 5.42 -2.81 -11.49
C ARG A 96 4.02 -2.62 -10.91
N ASP A 97 3.44 -1.44 -11.12
CA ASP A 97 2.06 -1.13 -10.83
C ASP A 97 1.49 -0.15 -11.85
N LEU A 98 0.18 0.08 -11.77
CA LEU A 98 -0.52 1.06 -12.57
C LEU A 98 -0.26 2.47 -12.02
N ASP A 99 0.93 3.01 -12.31
CA ASP A 99 1.22 4.45 -12.16
C ASP A 99 1.00 5.15 -13.51
N TYR A 100 -0.16 5.79 -13.68
CA TYR A 100 -0.54 6.53 -14.89
C TYR A 100 0.45 7.65 -15.28
N ARG A 101 1.41 7.99 -14.41
CA ARG A 101 2.42 9.02 -14.66
C ARG A 101 3.66 8.46 -15.35
N LYS A 102 3.70 7.17 -15.68
CA LYS A 102 4.90 6.45 -16.11
C LYS A 102 4.66 5.54 -17.30
N LEU A 103 5.77 4.97 -17.79
CA LEU A 103 5.79 4.04 -18.90
C LEU A 103 4.94 2.80 -18.56
N LEU A 104 3.93 2.59 -19.39
CA LEU A 104 3.09 1.41 -19.46
C LEU A 104 3.20 0.91 -20.89
N GLU A 105 3.74 -0.29 -21.05
CA GLU A 105 3.89 -0.92 -22.35
C GLU A 105 2.98 -2.14 -22.42
N PRO A 106 2.18 -2.29 -23.48
CA PRO A 106 1.40 -3.50 -23.68
C PRO A 106 2.35 -4.68 -23.95
N ILE A 107 1.94 -5.83 -23.46
CA ILE A 107 2.57 -7.13 -23.73
C ILE A 107 1.79 -7.75 -24.90
N ASP A 108 2.50 -8.12 -25.96
CA ASP A 108 1.88 -8.74 -27.14
C ASP A 108 1.28 -10.10 -26.74
N PRO A 109 -0.05 -10.30 -26.83
CA PRO A 109 -0.66 -11.57 -26.44
C PRO A 109 -0.12 -12.78 -27.21
N SER A 110 0.46 -12.60 -28.40
CA SER A 110 1.05 -13.67 -29.21
C SER A 110 2.32 -14.28 -28.59
N MET A 111 2.88 -13.68 -27.55
CA MET A 111 4.02 -14.25 -26.83
C MET A 111 3.63 -15.39 -25.88
N TYR A 112 2.35 -15.53 -25.56
CA TYR A 112 1.85 -16.68 -24.83
C TYR A 112 1.50 -17.77 -25.86
N GLU A 113 2.24 -18.88 -25.86
CA GLU A 113 1.94 -20.03 -26.74
C GLU A 113 0.51 -20.52 -26.50
N ASP A 114 0.09 -20.57 -25.23
CA ASP A 114 -1.26 -20.85 -24.77
C ASP A 114 -1.60 -19.97 -23.55
N ILE A 115 -2.90 -19.76 -23.31
CA ILE A 115 -3.37 -19.13 -22.07
C ILE A 115 -3.05 -20.08 -20.90
N PRO A 116 -2.27 -19.67 -19.89
CA PRO A 116 -1.91 -20.55 -18.80
C PRO A 116 -3.17 -20.98 -18.03
N PRO A 117 -3.42 -22.29 -17.84
CA PRO A 117 -4.55 -22.73 -17.02
C PRO A 117 -4.33 -22.32 -15.56
N LEU A 118 -5.44 -22.14 -14.81
CA LEU A 118 -5.38 -21.76 -13.40
C LEU A 118 -4.50 -22.71 -12.57
N SER A 119 -4.53 -24.03 -12.86
CA SER A 119 -3.72 -25.02 -12.16
C SER A 119 -2.22 -24.75 -12.28
N GLN A 120 -1.75 -24.29 -13.44
CA GLN A 120 -0.35 -23.91 -13.64
C GLN A 120 0.00 -22.67 -12.81
N ILE A 121 -0.90 -21.69 -12.74
CA ILE A 121 -0.72 -20.49 -11.91
C ILE A 121 -0.63 -20.87 -10.42
N GLU A 122 -1.50 -21.76 -9.96
CA GLU A 122 -1.51 -22.25 -8.58
C GLU A 122 -0.22 -23.04 -8.24
N GLU A 123 0.24 -23.92 -9.13
CA GLU A 123 1.52 -24.63 -8.98
C GLU A 123 2.71 -23.67 -8.81
N ILE A 124 2.75 -22.58 -9.61
CA ILE A 124 3.78 -21.55 -9.49
C ILE A 124 3.64 -20.79 -8.17
N LEU A 125 2.43 -20.41 -7.76
CA LEU A 125 2.17 -19.71 -6.50
C LEU A 125 2.54 -20.55 -5.27
N ASP A 126 2.36 -21.87 -5.33
CA ASP A 126 2.74 -22.78 -4.25
C ASP A 126 4.25 -22.73 -3.95
N THR A 127 5.08 -22.46 -4.96
CA THR A 127 6.53 -22.30 -4.78
C THR A 127 6.91 -21.02 -4.01
N LEU A 128 5.99 -20.05 -3.87
CA LEU A 128 6.22 -18.82 -3.11
C LEU A 128 5.99 -18.99 -1.61
N ILE A 129 5.29 -20.03 -1.16
CA ILE A 129 4.99 -20.23 0.25
C ILE A 129 6.29 -20.42 1.04
N GLY A 130 6.44 -19.66 2.12
CA GLY A 130 7.67 -19.61 2.91
C GLY A 130 8.36 -18.26 2.77
N THR A 131 9.67 -18.24 2.50
CA THR A 131 10.44 -16.99 2.39
C THR A 131 11.35 -16.99 1.15
N PRO A 132 10.79 -16.98 -0.07
CA PRO A 132 11.56 -16.89 -1.30
C PRO A 132 12.29 -15.55 -1.42
N SER A 133 13.38 -15.57 -2.19
CA SER A 133 14.12 -14.37 -2.58
C SER A 133 13.54 -13.82 -3.89
N LEU A 134 12.85 -12.68 -3.83
CA LEU A 134 12.14 -12.09 -4.98
C LEU A 134 12.81 -10.79 -5.46
N PRO A 135 12.76 -10.49 -6.77
CA PRO A 135 13.30 -9.26 -7.32
C PRO A 135 12.50 -8.05 -6.80
N LEU A 136 13.17 -7.10 -6.16
CA LEU A 136 12.57 -5.89 -5.63
C LEU A 136 12.35 -4.85 -6.73
N THR A 137 11.24 -4.12 -6.65
CA THR A 137 10.99 -2.96 -7.52
C THR A 137 12.01 -1.84 -7.23
N PRO A 138 12.62 -1.23 -8.27
CA PRO A 138 13.54 -0.12 -8.08
C PRO A 138 12.82 1.12 -7.51
N PHE A 139 11.50 1.23 -7.66
CA PHE A 139 10.69 2.29 -7.04
C PHE A 139 10.20 1.87 -5.65
N SER A 140 11.14 1.70 -4.73
CA SER A 140 10.88 1.39 -3.32
C SER A 140 11.68 2.28 -2.36
N ALA A 141 11.21 2.35 -1.11
CA ALA A 141 11.87 3.10 -0.05
C ALA A 141 13.02 2.33 0.63
N LYS A 142 13.34 1.12 0.16
CA LYS A 142 14.50 0.35 0.62
C LYS A 142 15.76 1.18 0.38
N LYS A 143 16.71 1.14 1.32
CA LYS A 143 17.99 1.83 1.17
C LYS A 143 19.05 0.91 0.60
N PHE A 144 19.87 1.47 -0.27
CA PHE A 144 21.11 0.90 -0.78
C PHE A 144 22.18 1.98 -0.65
N GLU A 145 23.30 1.68 0.00
CA GLU A 145 24.41 2.63 0.24
C GLU A 145 23.96 4.00 0.79
N GLY A 146 23.03 3.99 1.75
CA GLY A 146 22.55 5.20 2.44
C GLY A 146 21.42 5.95 1.73
N LYS A 147 21.18 5.69 0.45
CA LYS A 147 20.17 6.35 -0.40
C LYS A 147 19.00 5.41 -0.73
N LYS A 148 17.79 5.93 -0.97
CA LYS A 148 16.63 5.06 -1.27
C LYS A 148 16.62 4.63 -2.74
N LEU A 149 16.15 3.41 -3.03
CA LEU A 149 16.13 2.87 -4.39
C LEU A 149 15.38 3.76 -5.38
N TYR A 150 14.23 4.33 -4.98
CA TYR A 150 13.49 5.24 -5.87
C TYR A 150 14.27 6.51 -6.25
N GLU A 151 15.25 6.93 -5.45
CA GLU A 151 16.06 8.11 -5.73
C GLU A 151 17.07 7.80 -6.84
N TYR A 152 17.68 6.61 -6.81
CA TYR A 152 18.50 6.11 -7.92
C TYR A 152 17.69 5.92 -9.21
N ALA A 153 16.48 5.37 -9.11
CA ALA A 153 15.61 5.15 -10.26
C ALA A 153 15.22 6.48 -10.95
N ARG A 154 14.92 7.53 -10.16
CA ARG A 154 14.61 8.88 -10.68
C ARG A 154 15.79 9.57 -11.34
N GLU A 155 17.02 9.17 -11.01
CA GLU A 155 18.24 9.64 -11.67
C GLU A 155 18.59 8.84 -12.94
N GLY A 156 17.70 7.93 -13.36
CA GLY A 156 17.94 7.06 -14.51
C GLY A 156 18.95 5.95 -14.26
N LYS A 157 19.28 5.67 -12.99
CA LYS A 157 20.27 4.63 -12.59
C LYS A 157 19.64 3.63 -11.62
N PRO A 158 18.56 2.92 -12.00
CA PRO A 158 17.87 2.01 -11.09
C PRO A 158 18.82 0.92 -10.57
N ILE A 159 18.74 0.65 -9.26
CA ILE A 159 19.44 -0.45 -8.60
C ILE A 159 18.45 -1.60 -8.42
N PHE A 160 18.80 -2.77 -8.93
CA PHE A 160 18.01 -3.98 -8.82
C PHE A 160 18.58 -4.88 -7.72
N LEU A 161 17.72 -5.25 -6.76
CA LEU A 161 18.06 -6.13 -5.65
C LEU A 161 17.09 -7.30 -5.62
N THR A 162 17.54 -8.43 -5.12
CA THR A 162 16.67 -9.55 -4.72
C THR A 162 16.68 -9.63 -3.21
N ILE A 163 15.51 -9.70 -2.58
CA ILE A 163 15.39 -9.76 -1.11
C ILE A 163 14.46 -10.89 -0.68
N PRO A 164 14.69 -11.50 0.50
CA PRO A 164 13.74 -12.44 1.08
C PRO A 164 12.42 -11.73 1.40
N MET A 165 11.30 -12.36 1.05
CA MET A 165 9.95 -11.91 1.37
C MET A 165 9.16 -13.08 1.92
N THR A 166 8.49 -12.90 3.05
CA THR A 166 7.70 -14.00 3.66
C THR A 166 6.27 -13.98 3.11
N ILE A 167 5.82 -15.13 2.63
CA ILE A 167 4.45 -15.39 2.16
C ILE A 167 3.93 -16.58 2.96
N TYR A 168 2.88 -16.35 3.75
CA TYR A 168 2.26 -17.38 4.58
C TYR A 168 1.22 -18.19 3.81
N GLY A 169 0.53 -17.55 2.86
CA GLY A 169 -0.53 -18.19 2.08
C GLY A 169 -1.12 -17.27 1.02
N TYR A 170 -1.83 -17.87 0.08
CA TYR A 170 -2.63 -17.16 -0.90
C TYR A 170 -4.01 -17.79 -1.06
N LYS A 171 -4.94 -17.05 -1.68
CA LYS A 171 -6.20 -17.57 -2.20
C LYS A 171 -6.47 -16.90 -3.53
N VAL A 172 -6.76 -17.70 -4.56
CA VAL A 172 -7.29 -17.19 -5.83
C VAL A 172 -8.73 -16.75 -5.60
N LEU A 173 -9.02 -15.49 -5.91
CA LEU A 173 -10.36 -14.93 -5.79
C LEU A 173 -11.12 -14.97 -7.11
N ASP A 174 -10.40 -14.78 -8.22
CA ASP A 174 -10.93 -14.74 -9.57
C ASP A 174 -9.78 -14.89 -10.56
N TYR A 175 -10.03 -15.55 -11.69
CA TYR A 175 -9.06 -15.70 -12.75
C TYR A 175 -9.75 -15.67 -14.12
N GLN A 176 -9.46 -14.60 -14.87
CA GLN A 176 -9.91 -14.39 -16.23
C GLN A 176 -8.74 -13.76 -16.98
N PHE A 177 -7.91 -14.59 -17.63
CA PHE A 177 -6.70 -14.13 -18.30
C PHE A 177 -7.00 -12.93 -19.22
N PRO A 178 -6.20 -11.85 -19.16
CA PRO A 178 -4.89 -11.71 -18.50
C PRO A 178 -4.95 -11.25 -17.02
N LEU A 179 -6.12 -11.31 -16.37
CA LEU A 179 -6.31 -10.82 -15.01
C LEU A 179 -6.37 -11.95 -13.98
N LEU A 180 -5.64 -11.78 -12.89
CA LEU A 180 -5.66 -12.66 -11.72
C LEU A 180 -5.91 -11.84 -10.46
N LYS A 181 -6.96 -12.19 -9.72
CA LYS A 181 -7.25 -11.61 -8.39
C LYS A 181 -6.78 -12.55 -7.30
N LEU A 182 -5.94 -12.06 -6.40
CA LEU A 182 -5.39 -12.81 -5.28
C LEU A 182 -5.70 -12.13 -3.96
N LYS A 183 -5.91 -12.96 -2.93
CA LYS A 183 -5.72 -12.59 -1.53
C LYS A 183 -4.38 -13.18 -1.06
N LEU A 184 -3.54 -12.37 -0.46
CA LEU A 184 -2.19 -12.73 -0.02
C LEU A 184 -2.02 -12.42 1.47
N HIS A 185 -1.57 -13.41 2.24
CA HIS A 185 -1.15 -13.23 3.63
C HIS A 185 0.37 -13.28 3.70
N VAL A 186 0.99 -12.18 4.13
CA VAL A 186 2.43 -11.96 3.99
C VAL A 186 3.06 -11.37 5.24
N GLY A 187 4.36 -11.59 5.41
CA GLY A 187 5.16 -10.95 6.45
C GLY A 187 5.37 -9.46 6.21
N SER A 188 5.92 -8.78 7.22
CA SER A 188 6.34 -7.38 7.07
C SER A 188 7.48 -7.25 6.05
N GLY A 189 7.46 -6.14 5.28
CA GLY A 189 8.48 -5.88 4.26
C GLY A 189 8.29 -6.62 2.93
N THR A 190 7.25 -7.44 2.78
CA THR A 190 6.89 -8.06 1.50
C THR A 190 6.28 -7.03 0.52
N TYR A 191 6.77 -7.04 -0.72
CA TYR A 191 6.30 -6.15 -1.79
C TYR A 191 5.37 -6.93 -2.73
N ILE A 192 4.07 -6.65 -2.70
CA ILE A 192 3.10 -7.35 -3.56
C ILE A 192 3.40 -7.08 -5.05
N ARG A 193 3.94 -5.90 -5.38
CA ARG A 193 4.46 -5.57 -6.72
C ARG A 193 5.54 -6.54 -7.21
N SER A 194 6.39 -7.01 -6.31
CA SER A 194 7.42 -8.00 -6.63
C SER A 194 6.84 -9.39 -6.87
N ILE A 195 5.78 -9.77 -6.14
CA ILE A 195 5.07 -11.04 -6.35
C ILE A 195 4.40 -11.03 -7.73
N GLY A 196 3.69 -9.96 -8.09
CA GLY A 196 3.04 -9.84 -9.40
C GLY A 196 4.04 -9.94 -10.56
N HIS A 197 5.10 -9.12 -10.52
CA HIS A 197 6.15 -9.18 -11.53
C HIS A 197 6.80 -10.56 -11.63
N TRP A 198 7.19 -11.15 -10.49
CA TRP A 198 7.79 -12.48 -10.48
C TRP A 198 6.85 -13.52 -11.11
N LEU A 199 5.56 -13.52 -10.76
CA LEU A 199 4.58 -14.44 -11.34
C LEU A 199 4.47 -14.26 -12.86
N GLY A 200 4.44 -13.02 -13.35
CA GLY A 200 4.48 -12.70 -14.78
C GLY A 200 5.71 -13.28 -15.48
N THR A 201 6.89 -13.19 -14.86
CA THR A 201 8.12 -13.79 -15.42
C THR A 201 8.09 -15.31 -15.45
N GLN A 202 7.44 -15.96 -14.48
CA GLN A 202 7.36 -17.43 -14.45
C GLN A 202 6.49 -18.00 -15.57
N ILE A 203 5.51 -17.23 -16.05
CA ILE A 203 4.66 -17.61 -17.19
C ILE A 203 5.19 -17.10 -18.54
N GLY A 204 6.46 -16.66 -18.59
CA GLY A 204 7.14 -16.24 -19.82
C GLY A 204 6.96 -14.78 -20.23
N GLY A 205 6.34 -13.94 -19.38
CA GLY A 205 6.10 -12.52 -19.68
C GLY A 205 6.51 -11.57 -18.55
N ASP A 206 5.64 -10.59 -18.30
CA ASP A 206 5.75 -9.66 -17.17
C ASP A 206 4.33 -9.40 -16.65
N ALA A 207 4.21 -8.72 -15.52
CA ALA A 207 2.91 -8.32 -14.99
C ALA A 207 3.02 -7.08 -14.11
N ILE A 208 1.92 -6.33 -14.05
CA ILE A 208 1.77 -5.20 -13.14
C ILE A 208 0.62 -5.43 -12.16
N LEU A 209 0.66 -4.74 -11.04
CA LEU A 209 -0.52 -4.61 -10.17
C LEU A 209 -1.40 -3.46 -10.67
N ILE A 210 -2.65 -3.76 -11.00
CA ILE A 210 -3.63 -2.74 -11.39
C ILE A 210 -4.55 -2.32 -10.23
N SER A 211 -4.59 -3.12 -9.16
CA SER A 211 -5.27 -2.76 -7.91
C SER A 211 -4.58 -3.41 -6.72
N LEU A 212 -4.49 -2.69 -5.61
CA LEU A 212 -3.98 -3.22 -4.35
C LEU A 212 -4.81 -2.69 -3.18
N LYS A 213 -5.26 -3.55 -2.28
CA LYS A 213 -6.01 -3.17 -1.08
C LYS A 213 -5.47 -3.93 0.12
N ARG A 214 -4.98 -3.20 1.13
CA ARG A 214 -4.59 -3.84 2.40
C ARG A 214 -5.82 -4.06 3.27
N ILE A 215 -6.11 -5.32 3.57
CA ILE A 215 -7.27 -5.72 4.38
C ILE A 215 -6.94 -5.66 5.88
N SER A 216 -5.76 -6.16 6.27
CA SER A 216 -5.38 -6.24 7.68
C SER A 216 -3.90 -5.96 7.94
N ILE A 217 -3.59 -5.61 9.19
CA ILE A 217 -2.25 -5.50 9.78
C ILE A 217 -2.33 -6.12 11.17
N GLY A 218 -1.70 -7.29 11.37
CA GLY A 218 -1.88 -8.09 12.57
C GLY A 218 -3.38 -8.31 12.87
N ASP A 219 -3.77 -8.07 14.11
CA ASP A 219 -5.16 -8.25 14.59
C ASP A 219 -6.13 -7.14 14.14
N HIS A 220 -5.66 -6.13 13.41
CA HIS A 220 -6.51 -5.05 12.92
C HIS A 220 -6.95 -5.31 11.48
N SER A 221 -8.26 -5.29 11.22
CA SER A 221 -8.87 -5.49 9.89
C SER A 221 -9.78 -4.32 9.49
N LEU A 222 -10.01 -4.16 8.18
CA LEU A 222 -11.06 -3.29 7.65
C LEU A 222 -12.48 -3.74 8.02
N ASP A 223 -12.67 -5.00 8.40
CA ASP A 223 -14.00 -5.51 8.77
C ASP A 223 -14.54 -4.86 10.05
N PHE A 224 -13.67 -4.27 10.88
CA PHE A 224 -14.07 -3.58 12.11
C PHE A 224 -14.64 -2.17 11.91
N PHE A 225 -14.78 -1.72 10.65
CA PHE A 225 -15.16 -0.34 10.31
C PHE A 225 -16.63 0.00 10.61
N GLU A 226 -17.45 -0.98 10.93
CA GLU A 226 -18.90 -0.83 11.11
C GLU A 226 -19.33 0.03 12.32
N GLN A 227 -18.44 0.33 13.29
CA GLN A 227 -18.88 0.90 14.56
C GLN A 227 -18.73 2.42 14.73
N LYS A 228 -17.85 3.10 13.96
CA LYS A 228 -17.71 4.57 14.01
C LYS A 228 -16.95 5.11 12.81
N THR A 229 -17.67 5.47 11.75
CA THR A 229 -17.09 6.09 10.57
C THR A 229 -17.12 7.61 10.68
N ILE A 230 -15.95 8.24 10.76
CA ILE A 230 -15.78 9.70 10.68
C ILE A 230 -15.22 10.05 9.31
N HIS A 231 -16.04 10.68 8.46
CA HIS A 231 -15.63 11.16 7.13
C HIS A 231 -14.83 12.45 7.23
N ILE A 232 -13.55 12.40 6.88
CA ILE A 232 -12.62 13.53 7.04
C ILE A 232 -12.25 14.10 5.66
N ALA A 233 -13.13 14.96 5.17
CA ALA A 233 -12.91 15.89 4.06
C ALA A 233 -12.75 15.32 2.64
N GLN A 234 -13.09 16.21 1.70
CA GLN A 234 -13.09 16.05 0.26
C GLN A 234 -11.75 16.51 -0.35
N TRP A 235 -11.29 15.83 -1.39
CA TRP A 235 -10.14 16.23 -2.21
C TRP A 235 -10.58 16.13 -3.68
N ASP A 236 -10.75 17.29 -4.34
CA ASP A 236 -11.44 17.46 -5.62
C ASP A 236 -12.88 16.89 -5.66
N ASP A 237 -13.50 16.75 -6.84
CA ASP A 237 -14.86 16.18 -7.03
C ASP A 237 -15.01 14.71 -6.55
N LYS A 238 -13.96 14.14 -5.96
CA LYS A 238 -13.95 12.79 -5.39
C LYS A 238 -14.08 12.90 -3.87
N LYS A 239 -15.25 12.50 -3.35
CA LYS A 239 -15.44 12.24 -1.91
C LYS A 239 -14.39 11.23 -1.46
N ILE A 240 -13.48 11.65 -0.57
CA ILE A 240 -12.62 10.70 0.13
C ILE A 240 -13.32 10.32 1.43
N GLU A 241 -13.71 9.06 1.52
CA GLU A 241 -14.17 8.48 2.78
C GLU A 241 -12.96 7.96 3.54
N TYR A 242 -12.47 8.74 4.50
CA TYR A 242 -11.73 8.15 5.60
C TYR A 242 -12.74 7.60 6.60
N VAL A 243 -12.39 6.51 7.23
CA VAL A 243 -13.03 6.07 8.46
C VAL A 243 -11.92 6.12 9.49
N ILE A 244 -12.11 6.92 10.54
CA ILE A 244 -11.30 6.86 11.74
C ILE A 244 -12.08 6.07 12.78
N LEU A 245 -11.61 4.85 13.08
CA LEU A 245 -12.01 4.19 14.31
C LEU A 245 -11.23 4.84 15.46
N GLY A 246 -11.98 5.47 16.37
CA GLY A 246 -11.47 6.06 17.60
C GLY A 246 -10.98 5.01 18.59
N ASP A 247 -10.03 5.45 19.43
CA ASP A 247 -9.43 4.81 20.60
C ASP A 247 -9.51 3.28 20.68
N ILE A 248 -8.50 2.62 20.11
CA ILE A 248 -8.03 1.37 20.70
C ILE A 248 -7.18 1.78 21.92
N ILE A 249 -7.88 2.02 23.03
CA ILE A 249 -7.41 2.50 24.35
C ILE A 249 -7.19 4.01 24.47
#